data_AF-A0A961HBG1-F1
#
_entry.id   AF-A0A961HBG1-F1
#
_cell.length_a   1.000
_cell.length_b   1.000
_cell.length_c   1.000
_cell.angle_alpha   90.00
_cell.angle_beta   90.00
_cell.angle_gamma   90.00
#
_symmetry.space_group_name_H-M   'P 1'
#
loop_
_entity.id
_entity.type
_entity.pdbx_description
1 polymer ?
#
loop_
_entity_poly.entity_id
_entity_poly.type
_entity_poly.pdbx_seq_one_letter_code
_entity_poly.pdbx_strand_id
1 'polypeptide(L)'
;MPTAEHFLESGAASGGRRVGELTSDDLELQRYLLDLSLQPLESFEGFSHIEQYLLSALRYQLNYTCYALALAQYNYTPAFTGYLTEAQANTIEKMRDKRVWGSWAHDCLVGYQRWNPDPIVVANVMYTDFLGV
;
A
#
# COMPACT_ATOMS: atom_id res chain seq x y z
N MET A 1 33.30 1.22 24.82
CA MET A 1 32.01 0.50 24.95
C MET A 1 31.29 0.99 26.20
N PRO A 2 30.36 1.95 26.10
CA PRO A 2 29.37 2.23 27.14
C PRO A 2 27.95 1.96 26.60
N THR A 3 27.24 0.95 27.09
CA THR A 3 26.28 0.92 28.24
C THR A 3 24.89 1.45 27.89
N ALA A 4 23.92 0.53 27.98
CA ALA A 4 22.52 0.66 27.62
C ALA A 4 21.68 1.28 28.75
N GLU A 5 21.74 2.60 28.93
CA GLU A 5 20.92 3.30 29.93
C GLU A 5 20.38 4.65 29.42
N HIS A 6 19.36 4.63 28.57
CA HIS A 6 18.52 5.84 28.34
C HIS A 6 17.08 5.54 27.89
N PHE A 7 16.53 4.39 28.27
CA PHE A 7 15.09 4.17 28.26
C PHE A 7 14.64 4.17 29.71
N LEU A 8 13.91 5.20 30.13
CA LEU A 8 13.03 5.31 31.30
C LEU A 8 13.14 6.70 31.96
N GLU A 9 12.68 7.75 31.27
CA GLU A 9 12.14 8.92 31.97
C GLU A 9 10.64 9.06 31.72
N SER A 10 9.93 9.03 32.84
CA SER A 10 8.49 9.06 32.99
C SER A 10 7.97 10.49 32.91
N GLY A 11 7.19 10.80 31.87
CA GLY A 11 6.21 11.88 31.87
C GLY A 11 4.80 11.30 31.80
N ALA A 12 4.02 11.48 32.88
CA ALA A 12 2.60 11.16 32.90
C ALA A 12 1.75 12.32 32.37
N ALA A 13 0.59 11.98 31.79
CA ALA A 13 -0.56 12.81 31.41
C ALA A 13 -0.70 13.30 29.96
N SER A 14 -1.18 12.41 29.08
CA SER A 14 -2.50 12.57 28.45
C SER A 14 -3.05 11.17 28.18
N GLY A 15 -4.36 10.94 28.31
CA GLY A 15 -4.98 9.66 27.92
C GLY A 15 -4.94 9.38 26.41
N GLY A 16 -4.25 10.22 25.64
CA GLY A 16 -4.01 10.03 24.21
C GLY A 16 -2.83 9.09 23.96
N ARG A 17 -2.95 8.30 22.89
CA ARG A 17 -1.85 7.49 22.36
C ARG A 17 -0.64 8.39 22.10
N ARG A 18 0.53 8.01 22.63
CA ARG A 18 1.80 8.67 22.28
C ARG A 18 2.14 8.35 20.84
N VAL A 19 2.25 9.40 20.03
CA VAL A 19 2.55 9.37 18.60
C VAL A 19 4.01 9.76 18.45
N GLY A 20 4.79 8.98 17.71
CA GLY A 20 6.19 9.31 17.40
C GLY A 20 6.29 10.39 16.34
N GLU A 21 7.49 10.91 16.10
CA GLU A 21 7.79 11.74 14.94
C GLU A 21 8.39 10.88 13.82
N LEU A 22 8.09 11.23 12.56
CA LEU A 22 8.72 10.62 11.39
C LEU A 22 10.14 11.17 11.23
N THR A 23 11.06 10.30 10.84
CA THR A 23 12.41 10.75 10.45
C THR A 23 12.35 11.48 9.11
N SER A 24 13.44 12.17 8.74
CA SER A 24 13.52 12.84 7.43
C SER A 24 13.35 11.84 6.28
N ASP A 25 13.94 10.65 6.41
CA ASP A 25 13.88 9.60 5.39
C ASP A 25 12.45 9.05 5.26
N ASP A 26 11.74 8.87 6.39
CA ASP A 26 10.35 8.43 6.38
C ASP A 26 9.42 9.48 5.75
N LEU A 27 9.69 10.78 5.98
CA LEU A 27 8.93 11.87 5.35
C LEU A 27 9.15 11.92 3.84
N GLU A 28 10.38 11.69 3.38
CA GLU A 28 10.69 11.61 1.94
C GLU A 28 9.96 10.41 1.31
N LEU A 29 10.00 9.25 1.96
CA LEU A 29 9.28 8.07 1.49
C LEU A 29 7.77 8.29 1.48
N GLN A 30 7.20 8.86 2.54
CA GLN A 30 5.77 9.15 2.61
C GLN A 30 5.36 10.10 1.48
N ARG A 31 6.14 11.16 1.23
CA ARG A 31 5.90 12.08 0.12
C ARG A 31 5.93 11.36 -1.23
N TYR A 32 6.94 10.52 -1.47
CA TYR A 32 7.02 9.72 -2.69
C TYR A 32 5.78 8.84 -2.90
N LEU A 33 5.33 8.15 -1.85
CA LEU A 33 4.13 7.30 -1.91
C LEU A 33 2.84 8.11 -2.15
N LEU A 34 2.75 9.32 -1.59
CA LEU A 34 1.64 10.24 -1.83
C LEU A 34 1.64 10.74 -3.28
N ASP A 35 2.80 11.13 -3.82
CA ASP A 35 2.94 11.56 -5.20
C ASP A 35 2.52 10.45 -6.18
N LEU A 36 2.91 9.20 -5.90
CA LEU A 36 2.46 8.02 -6.67
C LEU A 36 0.94 7.76 -6.57
N SER A 37 0.33 8.07 -5.44
CA SER A 37 -1.08 7.75 -5.18
C SER A 37 -2.04 8.85 -5.63
N LEU A 38 -1.59 10.12 -5.61
CA LEU A 38 -2.38 11.29 -5.99
C LEU A 38 -2.30 11.62 -7.48
N GLN A 39 -1.45 10.93 -8.24
CA GLN A 39 -1.47 11.02 -9.70
C GLN A 39 -2.86 10.62 -10.26
N PRO A 40 -3.24 11.08 -11.46
CA PRO A 40 -4.52 10.70 -12.09
C PRO A 40 -4.74 9.19 -12.06
N LEU A 41 -5.98 8.73 -11.86
CA LEU A 41 -6.29 7.30 -11.70
C LEU A 41 -5.77 6.46 -12.87
N GLU A 42 -5.80 7.01 -14.07
CA GLU A 42 -5.31 6.36 -15.29
C GLU A 42 -3.78 6.32 -15.41
N SER A 43 -3.05 7.13 -14.64
CA SER A 43 -1.59 7.21 -14.68
C SER A 43 -0.95 6.20 -13.73
N PHE A 44 0.07 5.50 -14.24
CA PHE A 44 0.89 4.56 -13.46
C PHE A 44 2.37 4.90 -13.64
N GLU A 45 2.67 6.19 -13.81
CA GLU A 45 4.04 6.67 -13.84
C GLU A 45 4.71 6.47 -12.48
N GLY A 46 6.00 6.11 -12.51
CA GLY A 46 6.78 5.77 -11.32
C GLY A 46 6.58 4.34 -10.79
N PHE A 47 5.51 3.65 -11.19
CA PHE A 47 5.38 2.21 -10.90
C PHE A 47 6.27 1.37 -11.82
N SER A 48 6.76 0.25 -11.30
CA SER A 48 7.47 -0.74 -12.11
C SER A 48 6.47 -1.55 -12.95
N HIS A 49 6.76 -1.68 -14.25
CA HIS A 49 5.95 -2.45 -15.22
C HIS A 49 6.70 -3.67 -15.77
N ILE A 50 7.76 -4.11 -15.09
CA ILE A 50 8.65 -5.17 -15.58
C ILE A 50 7.92 -6.49 -15.79
N GLU A 51 7.07 -6.89 -14.85
CA GLU A 51 6.24 -8.09 -14.94
C GLU A 51 4.99 -7.96 -14.05
N GLN A 52 4.00 -8.84 -14.27
CA GLN A 52 2.79 -8.93 -13.46
C GLN A 52 2.66 -10.27 -12.71
N TYR A 53 3.70 -11.10 -12.69
CA TYR A 53 3.61 -12.46 -12.15
C TYR A 53 4.22 -12.60 -10.76
N LEU A 54 5.39 -12.01 -10.51
CA LEU A 54 6.05 -12.06 -9.21
C LEU A 54 5.95 -10.72 -8.46
N LEU A 55 6.91 -10.44 -7.58
CA LEU A 55 6.88 -9.37 -6.59
C LEU A 55 6.83 -7.95 -7.19
N SER A 56 7.24 -7.80 -8.46
CA SER A 56 7.19 -6.49 -9.13
C SER A 56 5.83 -6.19 -9.76
N ALA A 57 4.83 -7.07 -9.62
CA ALA A 57 3.49 -6.80 -10.10
C ALA A 57 2.86 -5.57 -9.44
N LEU A 58 2.02 -4.86 -10.19
CA LEU A 58 1.38 -3.62 -9.72
C LEU A 58 0.53 -3.84 -8.47
N ARG A 59 -0.06 -5.03 -8.33
CA ARG A 59 -0.85 -5.42 -7.15
C ARG A 59 -0.07 -5.29 -5.84
N TYR A 60 1.19 -5.71 -5.83
CA TYR A 60 2.02 -5.64 -4.63
C TYR A 60 2.46 -4.21 -4.35
N GLN A 61 2.87 -3.48 -5.40
CA GLN A 61 3.27 -2.08 -5.27
C GLN A 61 2.13 -1.22 -4.70
N LEU A 62 0.90 -1.38 -5.20
CA LEU A 62 -0.28 -0.66 -4.72
C LEU A 62 -0.65 -1.06 -3.27
N ASN A 63 -0.63 -2.35 -2.94
CA ASN A 63 -0.93 -2.80 -1.59
C ASN A 63 0.08 -2.29 -0.57
N TYR A 64 1.39 -2.43 -0.84
CA TYR A 64 2.43 -1.91 0.06
C TYR A 64 2.35 -0.38 0.21
N THR A 65 1.99 0.34 -0.85
CA THR A 65 1.77 1.79 -0.80
C THR A 65 0.62 2.14 0.14
N CYS A 66 -0.54 1.49 -0.03
CA CYS A 66 -1.71 1.73 0.82
C CYS A 66 -1.41 1.39 2.30
N TYR A 67 -0.75 0.25 2.53
CA TYR A 67 -0.38 -0.21 3.87
C TYR A 67 0.61 0.73 4.55
N ALA A 68 1.64 1.19 3.83
CA ALA A 68 2.60 2.15 4.37
C ALA A 68 1.93 3.49 4.74
N LEU A 69 1.02 4.01 3.90
CA LEU A 69 0.27 5.23 4.20
C LEU A 69 -0.67 5.04 5.40
N ALA A 70 -1.33 3.88 5.53
CA ALA A 70 -2.18 3.55 6.68
C ALA A 70 -1.38 3.48 7.99
N LEU A 71 -0.21 2.83 7.97
CA LEU A 71 0.67 2.76 9.13
C LEU A 71 1.25 4.14 9.49
N ALA A 72 1.59 4.97 8.50
CA ALA A 72 2.06 6.33 8.72
C ALA A 72 0.98 7.20 9.37
N GLN A 73 -0.27 7.11 8.88
CA GLN A 73 -1.41 7.79 9.48
C GLN A 73 -1.67 7.29 10.89
N TYR A 74 -1.73 5.97 11.10
CA TYR A 74 -2.01 5.40 12.40
C TYR A 74 -0.94 5.80 13.44
N ASN A 75 0.35 5.62 13.13
CA ASN A 75 1.46 5.75 14.09
C ASN A 75 2.00 7.16 14.30
N TYR A 76 1.90 8.03 13.31
CA TYR A 76 2.59 9.32 13.32
C TYR A 76 1.65 10.50 13.05
N THR A 77 0.57 10.30 12.29
CA THR A 77 -0.30 11.40 11.84
C THR A 77 -1.79 11.07 11.91
N PRO A 78 -2.34 10.70 13.09
CA PRO A 78 -3.72 10.20 13.18
C PRO A 78 -4.79 11.23 12.84
N ALA A 79 -4.47 12.53 12.96
CA ALA A 79 -5.36 13.62 12.56
C ALA A 79 -5.25 13.99 11.06
N PHE A 80 -4.32 13.36 10.32
CA PHE A 80 -4.05 13.70 8.94
C PHE A 80 -4.89 12.85 7.99
N THR A 81 -6.10 13.32 7.69
CA THR A 81 -7.11 12.61 6.89
C THR A 81 -7.40 13.26 5.53
N GLY A 82 -6.69 14.33 5.16
CA GLY A 82 -6.92 15.04 3.91
C GLY A 82 -6.48 14.23 2.69
N TYR A 83 -5.45 14.72 2.00
CA TYR A 83 -4.94 14.05 0.80
C TYR A 83 -4.36 12.66 1.07
N LEU A 84 -4.06 12.29 2.33
CA LEU A 84 -3.67 10.92 2.68
C LEU A 84 -4.81 9.92 2.49
N THR A 85 -6.03 10.25 2.93
CA THR A 85 -7.19 9.38 2.75
C THR A 85 -7.59 9.32 1.28
N GLU A 86 -7.46 10.43 0.55
CA GLU A 86 -7.61 10.44 -0.91
C GLU A 86 -6.59 9.53 -1.60
N ALA A 87 -5.32 9.58 -1.19
CA ALA A 87 -4.28 8.69 -1.70
C ALA A 87 -4.62 7.21 -1.47
N GLN A 88 -5.11 6.84 -0.28
CA GLN A 88 -5.58 5.47 0.01
C GLN A 88 -6.78 5.07 -0.86
N ALA A 89 -7.74 5.97 -1.07
CA ALA A 89 -8.88 5.70 -1.95
C ALA A 89 -8.41 5.50 -3.41
N ASN A 90 -7.48 6.32 -3.88
CA ASN A 90 -6.95 6.23 -5.24
C ASN A 90 -6.17 4.93 -5.48
N THR A 91 -5.40 4.45 -4.49
CA THR A 91 -4.70 3.15 -4.63
C THR A 91 -5.69 1.99 -4.72
N ILE A 92 -6.79 2.02 -3.95
CA ILE A 92 -7.87 1.04 -4.05
C ILE A 92 -8.54 1.10 -5.43
N GLU A 93 -8.84 2.29 -5.96
CA GLU A 93 -9.41 2.43 -7.30
C GLU A 93 -8.45 1.96 -8.39
N LYS A 94 -7.15 2.26 -8.29
CA LYS A 94 -6.11 1.73 -9.19
C LYS A 94 -6.01 0.21 -9.12
N MET A 95 -6.21 -0.39 -7.95
CA MET A 95 -6.18 -1.85 -7.77
C MET A 95 -7.24 -2.54 -8.64
N ARG A 96 -8.39 -1.88 -8.86
CA ARG A 96 -9.52 -2.38 -9.67
C ARG A 96 -9.28 -2.27 -11.18
N ASP A 97 -8.21 -1.60 -11.61
CA ASP A 97 -7.89 -1.41 -13.03
C ASP A 97 -7.46 -2.73 -13.70
N LYS A 98 -7.89 -2.93 -14.94
CA LYS A 98 -7.57 -4.12 -15.74
C LYS A 98 -6.07 -4.33 -15.95
N ARG A 99 -5.25 -3.29 -15.87
CA ARG A 99 -3.78 -3.40 -15.92
C ARG A 99 -3.20 -4.18 -14.74
N VAL A 100 -3.88 -4.15 -13.59
CA VAL A 100 -3.43 -4.80 -12.34
C VAL A 100 -3.86 -6.26 -12.27
N TRP A 101 -5.12 -6.55 -12.59
CA TRP A 101 -5.66 -7.92 -12.52
C TRP A 101 -5.67 -8.67 -13.85
N GLY A 102 -5.44 -7.99 -14.98
CA GLY A 102 -5.60 -8.57 -16.32
C GLY A 102 -4.67 -9.75 -16.62
N SER A 103 -3.53 -9.86 -15.93
CA SER A 103 -2.66 -11.04 -16.02
C SER A 103 -3.38 -12.32 -15.59
N TRP A 104 -4.36 -12.22 -14.69
CA TRP A 104 -5.16 -13.36 -14.23
C TRP A 104 -5.95 -14.04 -15.34
N ALA A 105 -6.41 -13.28 -16.34
CA ALA A 105 -7.08 -13.85 -17.50
C ALA A 105 -6.15 -14.79 -18.29
N HIS A 106 -4.85 -14.49 -18.33
CA HIS A 106 -3.85 -15.34 -18.95
C HIS A 106 -3.61 -16.61 -18.11
N ASP A 107 -3.48 -16.48 -16.80
CA ASP A 107 -3.31 -17.62 -15.88
C ASP A 107 -4.52 -18.57 -15.89
N CYS A 108 -5.74 -18.03 -15.95
CA CYS A 108 -6.95 -18.83 -16.09
C CYS A 108 -6.97 -19.64 -17.39
N LEU A 109 -6.51 -19.05 -18.49
CA LEU A 109 -6.50 -19.71 -19.80
C LEU A 109 -5.38 -20.75 -19.92
N VAL A 110 -4.16 -20.42 -19.48
CA VAL A 110 -2.97 -21.27 -19.64
C VAL A 110 -2.83 -22.28 -18.51
N GLY A 111 -3.00 -21.84 -17.26
CA GLY A 111 -2.82 -22.69 -16.08
C GLY A 111 -4.06 -23.52 -15.77
N TYR A 112 -5.23 -22.89 -15.73
CA TYR A 112 -6.48 -23.55 -15.31
C TYR A 112 -7.33 -24.09 -16.46
N GLN A 113 -6.99 -23.78 -17.73
CA GLN A 113 -7.77 -24.12 -18.93
C GLN A 113 -9.25 -23.72 -18.80
N ARG A 114 -9.50 -22.55 -18.21
CA ARG A 114 -10.85 -21.99 -17.97
C ARG A 114 -11.01 -20.66 -18.66
N TRP A 115 -12.22 -20.44 -19.20
CA TRP A 115 -12.65 -19.16 -19.76
C TRP A 115 -13.45 -18.34 -18.73
N ASN A 116 -12.90 -18.17 -17.52
CA ASN A 116 -13.44 -17.22 -16.56
C ASN A 116 -12.34 -16.25 -16.13
N PRO A 117 -12.29 -15.02 -16.66
CA PRO A 117 -11.24 -14.05 -16.35
C PRO A 117 -11.50 -13.28 -15.04
N ASP A 118 -12.56 -13.62 -14.29
CA ASP A 118 -12.88 -12.95 -13.03
C ASP A 118 -11.79 -13.24 -11.96
N PRO A 119 -11.07 -12.20 -11.48
CA PRO A 119 -10.00 -12.35 -10.51
C PRO A 119 -10.48 -12.57 -9.08
N ILE A 120 -11.78 -12.52 -8.79
CA ILE A 120 -12.34 -12.69 -7.44
C ILE A 120 -12.82 -14.11 -7.18
N VAL A 121 -13.26 -14.83 -8.22
CA VAL A 121 -14.09 -16.04 -8.06
C VAL A 121 -13.28 -17.28 -7.67
N VAL A 122 -12.05 -17.46 -8.15
CA VAL A 122 -11.24 -18.66 -7.87
C VAL A 122 -9.75 -18.31 -7.78
N ALA A 123 -9.04 -18.92 -6.82
CA ALA A 123 -7.58 -19.11 -6.74
C ALA A 123 -6.64 -17.89 -6.79
N ASN A 124 -7.13 -16.66 -7.00
CA ASN A 124 -6.32 -15.45 -6.96
C ASN A 124 -6.31 -14.84 -5.55
N VAL A 125 -5.85 -15.63 -4.57
CA VAL A 125 -5.82 -15.23 -3.15
C VAL A 125 -4.98 -13.98 -2.94
N MET A 126 -3.87 -13.82 -3.65
CA MET A 126 -3.02 -12.65 -3.48
C MET A 126 -3.75 -11.36 -3.88
N TYR A 127 -4.45 -11.33 -5.02
CA TYR A 127 -5.22 -10.14 -5.42
C TYR A 127 -6.44 -9.90 -4.53
N THR A 128 -7.20 -10.95 -4.21
CA THR A 128 -8.43 -10.86 -3.43
C THR A 128 -8.18 -10.49 -1.97
N ASP A 129 -7.13 -11.03 -1.36
CA ASP A 129 -6.71 -10.71 0.01
C ASP A 129 -6.27 -9.25 0.10
N PHE A 130 -5.41 -8.78 -0.82
CA PHE A 130 -4.97 -7.38 -0.84
C PHE A 130 -6.07 -6.36 -1.13
N LEU A 131 -7.14 -6.76 -1.80
CA LEU A 131 -8.30 -5.89 -2.02
C LEU A 131 -9.27 -5.89 -0.83
N GLY A 132 -9.28 -6.96 -0.03
CA GLY A 132 -10.18 -7.14 1.11
C GLY A 132 -9.69 -6.54 2.42
N VAL A 133 -8.41 -6.12 2.49
CA VAL A 133 -7.73 -5.54 3.65
C VAL A 133 -7.55 -4.03 3.47
#